data_AF-A0A5E4JKF5-F1
#
_entry.id   AF-A0A5E4JKF5-F1
#
_cell.length_a   1.000
_cell.length_b   1.000
_cell.length_c   1.000
_cell.angle_alpha   90.00
_cell.angle_beta   90.00
_cell.angle_gamma   90.00
#
_symmetry.space_group_name_H-M   'P 1'
#
loop_
_entity.id
_entity.type
_entity.pdbx_description
1 polymer ?
#
loop_
_entity_poly.entity_id
_entity_poly.type
_entity_poly.pdbx_seq_one_letter_code
_entity_poly.pdbx_strand_id
1 'polypeptide(L)'
;MAEKEFQYGLLETSAMLERKNSPRIDLFVRKVCDALEFSKKMQERSTKITQGKIEIYLSSLEDIFLLKSVSSRDSDLIDCENILQKTTLDWKTIYAEILAQEKNLERNQQLIILDHLEALEKRMNIKIPITKKIANLCLEKSILYLAKKPITIKDIQTKIDFPETTIRNQITKLLKKNEIKKVSKKPLTIILK
;
A
#
# COMPACT_ATOMS: atom_id res chain seq x y z
N MET A 1 26.26 8.37 9.04
CA MET A 1 25.32 9.42 9.51
C MET A 1 24.48 9.96 8.37
N ALA A 2 25.08 10.37 7.24
CA ALA A 2 24.37 10.89 6.07
C ALA A 2 23.28 9.96 5.47
N GLU A 3 23.52 8.64 5.36
CA GLU A 3 22.50 7.70 4.84
C GLU A 3 21.27 7.55 5.76
N LYS A 4 21.47 7.62 7.08
CA LYS A 4 20.35 7.60 8.04
C LYS A 4 19.53 8.88 7.90
N GLU A 5 20.18 10.05 7.90
CA GLU A 5 19.47 11.33 7.72
C GLU A 5 18.70 11.39 6.39
N PHE A 6 19.25 10.83 5.31
CA PHE A 6 18.58 10.73 4.01
C PHE A 6 17.33 9.83 4.06
N GLN A 7 17.38 8.68 4.74
CA GLN A 7 16.22 7.79 4.91
C GLN A 7 15.13 8.40 5.81
N TYR A 8 15.50 9.22 6.81
CA TYR A 8 14.54 9.84 7.73
C TYR A 8 13.90 11.11 7.17
N GLY A 9 14.58 11.84 6.27
CA GLY A 9 14.00 12.99 5.56
C GLY A 9 12.82 12.64 4.65
N LEU A 10 12.65 11.36 4.31
CA LEU A 10 11.57 10.84 3.45
C LEU A 10 10.30 10.44 4.23
N LEU A 11 10.32 10.44 5.57
CA LEU A 11 9.16 10.06 6.37
C LEU A 11 8.14 11.19 6.53
N GLU A 12 8.43 12.42 6.07
CA GLU A 12 7.52 13.57 6.16
C GLU A 12 6.91 13.72 7.57
N THR A 13 7.74 13.53 8.61
CA THR A 13 7.32 13.67 10.02
C THR A 13 6.99 15.12 10.33
N SER A 14 5.93 15.35 11.11
CA SER A 14 5.56 16.69 11.58
C SER A 14 6.56 17.25 12.59
N ALA A 15 7.19 16.39 13.41
CA ALA A 15 8.31 16.76 14.26
C ALA A 15 9.14 15.52 14.62
N MET A 16 10.44 15.73 14.85
CA MET A 16 11.36 14.72 15.35
C MET A 16 11.93 15.21 16.69
N LEU A 17 11.57 14.55 17.79
CA LEU A 17 11.95 14.95 19.13
C LEU A 17 13.05 14.03 19.65
N GLU A 18 14.22 14.62 19.94
CA GLU A 18 15.37 13.90 20.47
C GLU A 18 15.86 14.56 21.75
N ARG A 19 16.16 13.74 22.77
CA ARG A 19 16.79 14.17 24.01
C ARG A 19 17.84 13.14 24.41
N LYS A 20 19.01 13.63 24.86
CA LYS A 20 20.09 12.76 25.34
C LYS A 20 19.57 11.79 26.41
N ASN A 21 19.93 10.52 26.28
CA ASN A 21 19.48 9.43 27.16
C ASN A 21 17.95 9.23 27.18
N SER A 22 17.25 9.55 26.09
CA SER A 22 15.82 9.29 25.94
C SER A 22 15.54 8.67 24.57
N PRO A 23 14.48 7.86 24.42
CA PRO A 23 14.02 7.43 23.11
C PRO A 23 13.70 8.64 22.22
N ARG A 24 14.02 8.52 20.94
CA ARG A 24 13.52 9.44 19.91
C ARG A 24 12.02 9.25 19.74
N ILE A 25 11.31 10.35 19.51
CA ILE A 25 9.87 10.35 19.19
C ILE A 25 9.67 10.99 17.82
N ASP A 26 9.09 10.23 16.90
CA ASP A 26 8.62 10.74 15.61
C ASP A 26 7.14 11.09 15.71
N LEU A 27 6.81 12.36 15.48
CA LEU A 27 5.46 12.86 15.53
C LEU A 27 4.88 12.96 14.12
N PHE A 28 3.73 12.33 13.93
CA PHE A 28 2.93 12.38 12.72
C PHE A 28 1.57 12.98 13.04
N VAL A 29 1.13 13.98 12.28
CA VAL A 29 -0.19 14.59 12.43
C VAL A 29 -1.08 14.16 11.27
N ARG A 30 -2.13 13.40 11.59
CA ARG A 30 -3.13 12.82 10.65
C ARG A 30 -2.59 11.79 9.67
N LYS A 31 -1.58 12.12 8.87
CA LYS A 31 -0.93 11.22 7.91
C LYS A 31 0.38 10.68 8.46
N VAL A 32 0.68 9.43 8.16
CA VAL A 32 1.95 8.76 8.44
C VAL A 32 2.69 8.57 7.11
N CYS A 33 3.95 9.04 7.05
CA CYS A 33 4.79 8.97 5.85
C CYS A 33 4.20 9.62 4.60
N ASP A 34 3.34 10.64 4.77
CA ASP A 34 2.49 11.24 3.72
C ASP A 34 1.73 10.22 2.85
N ALA A 35 1.53 9.00 3.39
CA ALA A 35 0.95 7.89 2.68
C ALA A 35 -0.47 7.60 3.18
N LEU A 36 -0.56 7.09 4.42
CA LEU A 36 -1.82 6.67 5.02
C LEU A 36 -2.27 7.64 6.11
N GLU A 37 -3.57 7.87 6.19
CA GLU A 37 -4.18 8.54 7.34
C GLU A 37 -4.32 7.57 8.51
N PHE A 38 -4.10 8.05 9.73
CA PHE A 38 -4.46 7.32 10.95
C PHE A 38 -5.98 7.38 11.16
N SER A 39 -6.69 6.52 10.43
CA SER A 39 -8.13 6.58 10.25
C SER A 39 -8.90 6.35 11.55
N LYS A 40 -10.18 6.73 11.59
CA LYS A 40 -11.07 6.43 12.72
C LYS A 40 -11.12 4.93 13.03
N LYS A 41 -11.09 4.08 12.00
CA LYS A 41 -11.10 2.64 12.19
C LYS A 41 -9.80 2.12 12.82
N MET A 42 -8.66 2.71 12.49
CA MET A 42 -7.39 2.42 13.18
C MET A 42 -7.46 2.83 14.66
N GLN A 43 -8.06 3.98 14.95
CA GLN A 43 -8.26 4.44 16.33
C GLN A 43 -9.18 3.50 17.12
N GLU A 44 -10.28 3.03 16.52
CA GLU A 44 -11.21 2.07 17.13
C GLU A 44 -10.54 0.73 17.46
N ARG A 45 -9.53 0.31 16.68
CA ARG A 45 -8.74 -0.91 16.92
C ARG A 45 -7.62 -0.72 17.94
N SER A 46 -7.37 0.52 18.38
CA SER A 46 -6.28 0.79 19.32
C SER A 46 -6.59 0.25 20.72
N THR A 47 -5.56 -0.25 21.40
CA THR A 47 -5.66 -0.70 22.79
C THR A 47 -5.15 0.40 23.71
N LYS A 48 -6.02 0.87 24.61
CA LYS A 48 -5.66 1.86 25.63
C LYS A 48 -4.84 1.21 26.75
N ILE A 49 -3.70 1.82 27.07
CA ILE A 49 -2.96 1.59 28.30
C ILE A 49 -2.89 2.90 29.09
N THR A 50 -2.91 2.80 30.42
CA THR A 50 -2.83 3.98 31.30
C THR A 50 -1.57 3.88 32.13
N GLN A 51 -0.72 4.90 32.06
CA GLN A 51 0.51 5.01 32.83
C GLN A 51 0.50 6.33 33.61
N GLY A 52 0.11 6.24 34.89
CA GLY A 52 -0.07 7.43 35.73
C GLY A 52 -1.16 8.35 35.18
N LYS A 53 -0.78 9.56 34.75
CA LYS A 53 -1.69 10.56 34.17
C LYS A 53 -1.74 10.54 32.64
N ILE A 54 -1.06 9.59 32.00
CA ILE A 54 -0.95 9.50 30.54
C ILE A 54 -1.76 8.30 30.07
N GLU A 55 -2.64 8.54 29.11
CA GLU A 55 -3.30 7.50 28.34
C GLU A 55 -2.55 7.33 27.02
N ILE A 56 -2.14 6.10 26.72
CA ILE A 56 -1.45 5.74 25.49
C ILE A 56 -2.35 4.78 24.73
N TYR A 57 -2.60 5.08 23.46
CA TYR A 57 -3.39 4.25 22.57
C TYR A 57 -2.45 3.53 21.62
N LEU A 58 -2.30 2.22 21.81
CA LEU A 58 -1.42 1.38 21.00
C LEU A 58 -2.19 0.88 19.77
N SER A 59 -1.70 1.19 18.57
CA SER A 59 -2.27 0.68 17.32
C SER A 59 -2.24 -0.85 17.26
N SER A 60 -3.20 -1.46 16.55
CA SER A 60 -3.20 -2.91 16.34
C SER A 60 -2.01 -3.33 15.48
N LEU A 61 -1.63 -4.61 15.54
CA LEU A 61 -0.53 -5.14 14.73
C LEU A 61 -0.86 -5.10 13.22
N GLU A 62 -2.12 -5.24 12.84
CA GLU A 62 -2.59 -5.06 11.46
C GLU A 62 -2.30 -3.64 10.96
N ASP A 63 -2.59 -2.64 11.80
CA ASP A 63 -2.38 -1.24 11.45
C ASP A 63 -0.89 -0.88 11.43
N ILE A 64 -0.12 -1.39 12.39
CA ILE A 64 1.34 -1.21 12.40
C ILE A 64 1.95 -1.85 11.15
N PHE A 65 1.57 -3.07 10.80
CA PHE A 65 2.04 -3.76 9.59
C PHE A 65 1.71 -2.94 8.33
N LEU A 66 0.48 -2.45 8.21
CA LEU A 66 0.06 -1.64 7.07
C LEU A 66 0.83 -0.32 6.97
N LEU A 67 0.98 0.41 8.08
CA LEU A 67 1.76 1.66 8.14
C LEU A 67 3.24 1.45 7.81
N LYS A 68 3.79 0.28 8.13
CA LYS A 68 5.16 -0.11 7.76
C LYS A 68 5.28 -0.46 6.28
N SER A 69 4.25 -1.06 5.70
CA SER A 69 4.24 -1.48 4.29
C SER A 69 4.20 -0.34 3.27
N VAL A 70 3.89 0.89 3.70
CA VAL A 70 3.93 2.09 2.83
C VAL A 70 5.28 2.78 2.80
N SER A 71 6.27 2.24 3.52
CA SER A 71 7.65 2.71 3.52
C SER A 71 8.54 1.78 2.70
N SER A 72 9.54 2.37 2.03
CA SER A 72 10.54 1.64 1.26
C SER A 72 11.79 1.28 2.06
N ARG A 73 11.76 1.38 3.40
CA ARG A 73 12.93 1.12 4.25
C ARG A 73 13.07 -0.36 4.59
N ASP A 74 14.29 -0.87 4.48
CA ASP A 74 14.62 -2.25 4.88
C ASP A 74 14.30 -2.56 6.35
N SER A 75 14.42 -1.57 7.23
CA SER A 75 14.03 -1.74 8.64
C SER A 75 12.55 -2.05 8.80
N ASP A 76 11.69 -1.46 7.96
CA ASP A 76 10.25 -1.68 8.03
C ASP A 76 9.88 -3.07 7.48
N LEU A 77 10.63 -3.60 6.51
CA LEU A 77 10.52 -5.01 6.10
C LEU A 77 10.85 -5.98 7.25
N ILE A 78 11.92 -5.71 8.00
CA ILE A 78 12.31 -6.53 9.16
C ILE A 78 11.24 -6.48 10.26
N ASP A 79 10.67 -5.30 10.53
CA ASP A 79 9.58 -5.14 11.49
C ASP A 79 8.35 -5.96 11.07
N CYS A 80 7.95 -5.89 9.80
CA CYS A 80 6.84 -6.68 9.25
C CYS A 80 7.10 -8.19 9.33
N GLU A 81 8.32 -8.65 9.01
CA GLU A 81 8.71 -10.05 9.18
C GLU A 81 8.56 -10.50 10.65
N ASN A 82 9.05 -9.70 11.60
CA ASN A 82 8.93 -9.99 13.02
C ASN A 82 7.47 -10.09 13.48
N ILE A 83 6.58 -9.26 12.95
CA ILE A 83 5.14 -9.34 13.21
C ILE A 83 4.59 -10.67 12.71
N LEU A 84 4.89 -11.04 11.46
CA LEU A 84 4.39 -12.26 10.82
C LEU A 84 4.88 -13.55 11.51
N GLN A 85 6.06 -13.53 12.12
CA GLN A 85 6.59 -14.67 12.88
C GLN A 85 5.92 -14.85 14.25
N LYS A 86 5.39 -13.77 14.83
CA LYS A 86 4.87 -13.76 16.21
C LYS A 86 3.36 -13.82 16.30
N THR A 87 2.66 -13.48 15.22
CA THR A 87 1.18 -13.44 15.22
C THR A 87 0.60 -13.79 13.86
N THR A 88 -0.69 -14.14 13.86
CA THR A 88 -1.49 -14.21 12.64
C THR A 88 -2.27 -12.91 12.47
N LEU A 89 -2.03 -12.21 11.37
CA LEU A 89 -2.74 -10.96 11.05
C LEU A 89 -4.12 -11.22 10.44
N ASP A 90 -5.09 -10.38 10.77
CA ASP A 90 -6.34 -10.32 9.99
C ASP A 90 -6.13 -9.55 8.67
N TRP A 91 -5.80 -10.32 7.64
CA TRP A 91 -5.63 -9.81 6.29
C TRP A 91 -6.89 -9.16 5.69
N LYS A 92 -8.09 -9.51 6.17
CA LYS A 92 -9.31 -8.83 5.69
C LYS A 92 -9.36 -7.40 6.21
N THR A 93 -8.98 -7.19 7.47
CA THR A 93 -8.90 -5.85 8.08
C THR A 93 -7.88 -4.99 7.34
N ILE A 94 -6.66 -5.51 7.08
CA ILE A 94 -5.62 -4.79 6.32
C ILE A 94 -6.13 -4.40 4.92
N TYR A 95 -6.71 -5.36 4.19
CA TYR A 95 -7.21 -5.10 2.84
C TYR A 95 -8.37 -4.10 2.81
N ALA A 96 -9.29 -4.18 3.78
CA ALA A 96 -10.39 -3.24 3.91
C ALA A 96 -9.90 -1.82 4.20
N GLU A 97 -8.84 -1.66 4.98
CA GLU A 97 -8.23 -0.36 5.26
C GLU A 97 -7.57 0.24 4.02
N ILE A 98 -6.82 -0.56 3.24
CA ILE A 98 -6.24 -0.14 1.96
C ILE A 98 -7.31 0.40 1.00
N LEU A 99 -8.45 -0.30 0.89
CA LEU A 99 -9.56 0.13 0.05
C LEU A 99 -10.27 1.37 0.61
N ALA A 100 -10.42 1.47 1.92
CA ALA A 100 -11.09 2.61 2.55
C ALA A 100 -10.31 3.92 2.35
N GLN A 101 -8.98 3.84 2.44
CA GLN A 101 -8.11 4.99 2.26
C GLN A 101 -7.77 5.27 0.81
N GLU A 102 -8.18 4.41 -0.13
CA GLU A 102 -7.89 4.51 -1.57
C GLU A 102 -8.11 5.89 -2.18
N LYS A 103 -9.19 6.58 -1.78
CA LYS A 103 -9.54 7.93 -2.28
C LYS A 103 -8.61 9.02 -1.76
N ASN A 104 -7.98 8.78 -0.60
CA ASN A 104 -7.08 9.70 0.08
C ASN A 104 -5.61 9.36 -0.20
N LEU A 105 -5.32 8.23 -0.86
CA LEU A 105 -3.96 7.88 -1.28
C LEU A 105 -3.55 8.79 -2.43
N GLU A 106 -2.88 9.88 -2.09
CA GLU A 106 -2.16 10.68 -3.05
C GLU A 106 -1.00 9.81 -3.59
N ARG A 107 -1.08 9.40 -4.87
CA ARG A 107 -0.12 8.56 -5.62
C ARG A 107 -0.33 7.05 -5.53
N ASN A 108 0.48 6.30 -6.29
CA ASN A 108 0.48 4.84 -6.47
C ASN A 108 0.88 4.07 -5.19
N GLN A 109 0.32 4.40 -4.04
CA GLN A 109 0.71 3.81 -2.76
C GLN A 109 0.38 2.31 -2.70
N GLN A 110 -0.66 1.85 -3.42
CA GLN A 110 -0.92 0.42 -3.57
C GLN A 110 0.24 -0.32 -4.25
N LEU A 111 1.00 0.35 -5.12
CA LEU A 111 2.18 -0.24 -5.74
C LEU A 111 3.31 -0.40 -4.72
N ILE A 112 3.55 0.61 -3.88
CA ILE A 112 4.55 0.53 -2.79
C ILE A 112 4.20 -0.61 -1.83
N ILE A 113 2.92 -0.72 -1.44
CA ILE A 113 2.44 -1.82 -0.60
C ILE A 113 2.66 -3.16 -1.32
N LEU A 114 2.33 -3.25 -2.62
CA LEU A 114 2.53 -4.47 -3.39
C LEU A 114 4.00 -4.90 -3.41
N ASP A 115 4.90 -3.98 -3.75
CA ASP A 115 6.34 -4.22 -3.79
C ASP A 115 6.86 -4.69 -2.42
N HIS A 116 6.38 -4.06 -1.34
CA HIS A 116 6.72 -4.45 0.03
C HIS A 116 6.23 -5.87 0.36
N LEU A 117 5.00 -6.23 -0.01
CA LEU A 117 4.46 -7.57 0.20
C LEU A 117 5.20 -8.64 -0.61
N GLU A 118 5.53 -8.36 -1.87
CA GLU A 118 6.29 -9.28 -2.73
C GLU A 118 7.72 -9.48 -2.21
N ALA A 119 8.34 -8.41 -1.69
CA ALA A 119 9.64 -8.49 -1.03
C ALA A 119 9.58 -9.38 0.24
N LEU A 120 8.54 -9.23 1.08
CA LEU A 120 8.32 -10.09 2.24
C LEU A 120 8.08 -11.55 1.85
N GLU A 121 7.21 -11.81 0.87
CA GLU A 121 6.94 -13.16 0.37
C GLU A 121 8.22 -13.85 -0.11
N LYS A 122 9.05 -13.13 -0.87
CA LYS A 122 10.33 -13.64 -1.37
C LYS A 122 11.32 -13.92 -0.24
N ARG A 123 11.44 -12.98 0.71
CA ARG A 123 12.40 -13.08 1.83
C ARG A 123 12.06 -14.21 2.79
N MET A 124 10.78 -14.37 3.12
CA MET A 124 10.31 -15.37 4.07
C MET A 124 9.91 -16.70 3.41
N ASN A 125 9.89 -16.76 2.07
CA ASN A 125 9.38 -17.89 1.30
C ASN A 125 7.93 -18.27 1.69
N ILE A 126 7.05 -17.27 1.81
CA ILE A 126 5.63 -17.43 2.18
C ILE A 126 4.71 -16.85 1.11
N LYS A 127 3.40 -17.08 1.27
CA LYS A 127 2.35 -16.40 0.50
C LYS A 127 1.49 -15.56 1.43
N ILE A 128 1.40 -14.27 1.15
CA ILE A 128 0.56 -13.33 1.89
C ILE A 128 -0.84 -13.31 1.24
N PRO A 129 -1.93 -13.55 1.98
CA PRO A 129 -3.27 -13.75 1.41
C PRO A 129 -3.84 -12.61 0.56
N ILE A 130 -3.34 -11.39 0.71
CA ILE A 130 -3.86 -10.20 0.02
C ILE A 130 -2.99 -9.73 -1.15
N THR A 131 -1.77 -10.26 -1.33
CA THR A 131 -0.83 -9.83 -2.38
C THR A 131 -1.48 -9.89 -3.76
N LYS A 132 -2.10 -11.02 -4.11
CA LYS A 132 -2.78 -11.19 -5.41
C LYS A 132 -3.96 -10.22 -5.59
N LYS A 133 -4.67 -9.88 -4.51
CA LYS A 133 -5.79 -8.94 -4.57
C LYS A 133 -5.27 -7.52 -4.85
N ILE A 134 -4.21 -7.12 -4.17
CA ILE A 134 -3.56 -5.82 -4.37
C ILE A 134 -2.94 -5.74 -5.76
N ALA A 135 -2.27 -6.79 -6.25
CA ALA A 135 -1.75 -6.86 -7.61
C ALA A 135 -2.85 -6.63 -8.67
N ASN A 136 -4.01 -7.28 -8.50
CA ASN A 136 -5.15 -7.07 -9.39
C ASN A 136 -5.68 -5.62 -9.32
N LEU A 137 -5.70 -5.01 -8.13
CA LEU A 137 -6.11 -3.62 -7.94
C LEU A 137 -5.15 -2.66 -8.65
N CYS A 138 -3.84 -2.85 -8.50
CA CYS A 138 -2.81 -2.07 -9.19
C CYS A 138 -2.91 -2.20 -10.72
N LEU A 139 -3.15 -3.42 -11.22
CA LEU A 139 -3.36 -3.67 -12.64
C LEU A 139 -4.62 -2.98 -13.16
N GLU A 140 -5.73 -3.11 -12.43
CA GLU A 140 -7.01 -2.47 -12.78
C GLU A 140 -6.82 -0.96 -12.97
N LYS A 141 -6.20 -0.30 -11.98
CA LYS A 141 -5.93 1.14 -12.01
C LYS A 141 -4.98 1.55 -13.12
N SER A 142 -3.90 0.80 -13.31
CA SER A 142 -2.92 1.10 -14.36
C SER A 142 -3.58 1.04 -15.74
N ILE A 143 -4.44 0.05 -15.99
CA ILE A 143 -5.22 -0.03 -17.24
C ILE A 143 -6.15 1.17 -17.38
N LEU A 144 -6.92 1.53 -16.33
CA LEU A 144 -7.83 2.68 -16.36
C LEU A 144 -7.10 4.00 -16.61
N TYR A 145 -5.95 4.19 -15.98
CA TYR A 145 -5.09 5.36 -16.18
C TYR A 145 -4.60 5.46 -17.62
N LEU A 146 -4.08 4.37 -18.17
CA LEU A 146 -3.61 4.33 -19.56
C LEU A 146 -4.75 4.50 -20.56
N ALA A 147 -5.93 3.94 -20.27
CA ALA A 147 -7.11 4.04 -21.11
C ALA A 147 -7.72 5.46 -21.15
N LYS A 148 -7.25 6.42 -20.34
CA LYS A 148 -7.64 7.85 -20.49
C LYS A 148 -7.43 8.36 -21.93
N LYS A 149 -6.53 7.72 -22.69
CA LYS A 149 -6.39 7.89 -24.14
C LYS A 149 -6.61 6.53 -24.82
N PRO A 150 -7.04 6.50 -26.09
CA PRO A 150 -7.12 5.26 -26.84
C PRO A 150 -5.79 4.50 -26.79
N ILE A 151 -5.83 3.25 -26.35
CA ILE A 151 -4.62 2.42 -26.17
C ILE A 151 -4.88 0.97 -26.59
N THR A 152 -3.86 0.32 -27.15
CA THR A 152 -3.93 -1.11 -27.52
C THR A 152 -3.42 -2.02 -26.41
N ILE A 153 -3.78 -3.31 -26.44
CA ILE A 153 -3.25 -4.30 -25.49
C ILE A 153 -1.72 -4.35 -25.52
N LYS A 154 -1.11 -4.27 -26.72
CA LYS A 154 0.35 -4.31 -26.86
C LYS A 154 1.01 -3.10 -26.18
N ASP A 155 0.42 -1.92 -26.31
CA ASP A 155 0.94 -0.71 -25.65
C ASP A 155 0.77 -0.76 -24.13
N ILE A 156 -0.26 -1.44 -23.63
CA ILE A 156 -0.42 -1.67 -22.19
C ILE A 156 0.68 -2.61 -21.69
N GLN A 157 0.95 -3.70 -22.43
CA GLN A 157 1.97 -4.69 -22.08
C GLN A 157 3.38 -4.10 -22.04
N THR A 158 3.70 -3.12 -22.89
CA THR A 158 5.02 -2.45 -22.85
C THR A 158 5.17 -1.47 -21.69
N LYS A 159 4.07 -1.06 -21.06
CA LYS A 159 4.04 -0.06 -19.98
C LYS A 159 3.81 -0.66 -18.59
N ILE A 160 3.35 -1.91 -18.52
CA ILE A 160 2.96 -2.59 -17.29
C ILE A 160 3.63 -3.96 -17.27
N ASP A 161 4.34 -4.27 -16.20
CA ASP A 161 5.01 -5.56 -16.00
C ASP A 161 4.02 -6.65 -15.52
N PHE A 162 3.08 -7.01 -16.39
CA PHE A 162 2.12 -8.08 -16.14
C PHE A 162 1.99 -8.99 -17.36
N PRO A 163 1.72 -10.30 -17.18
CA PRO A 163 1.48 -11.20 -18.30
C PRO A 163 0.31 -10.74 -19.17
N GLU A 164 0.44 -10.88 -20.49
CA GLU A 164 -0.59 -10.46 -21.45
C GLU A 164 -1.94 -11.12 -21.17
N THR A 165 -1.92 -12.39 -20.71
CA THR A 165 -3.12 -13.14 -20.31
C THR A 165 -3.84 -12.47 -19.15
N THR A 166 -3.11 -12.02 -18.13
CA THR A 166 -3.65 -11.30 -16.97
C THR A 166 -4.23 -9.95 -17.39
N ILE A 167 -3.52 -9.20 -18.25
CA ILE A 167 -3.99 -7.93 -18.81
C ILE A 167 -5.31 -8.14 -19.57
N ARG A 168 -5.38 -9.14 -20.45
CA ARG A 168 -6.59 -9.46 -21.24
C ARG A 168 -7.77 -9.85 -20.36
N ASN A 169 -7.53 -10.67 -19.32
CA ASN A 169 -8.55 -11.05 -18.36
C ASN A 169 -9.09 -9.83 -17.60
N GLN A 170 -8.21 -8.91 -17.21
CA GLN A 170 -8.60 -7.70 -16.49
C GLN A 170 -9.36 -6.73 -17.39
N ILE A 171 -8.93 -6.52 -18.64
CA ILE A 171 -9.68 -5.73 -19.65
C ILE A 171 -11.07 -6.30 -19.87
N THR A 172 -11.20 -7.64 -19.94
CA THR A 172 -12.51 -8.29 -20.10
C THR A 172 -13.44 -8.00 -18.92
N LYS A 173 -12.92 -7.98 -17.69
CA LYS A 173 -13.70 -7.58 -16.51
C LYS A 173 -14.11 -6.11 -16.57
N LEU A 174 -13.19 -5.21 -16.90
CA LEU A 174 -13.47 -3.77 -17.01
C LEU A 174 -14.51 -3.44 -18.09
N LEU A 175 -14.49 -4.15 -19.23
CA LEU A 175 -15.53 -4.05 -20.25
C LEU A 175 -16.90 -4.49 -19.73
N LYS A 176 -16.96 -5.59 -18.95
CA LYS A 176 -18.20 -6.06 -18.32
C LYS A 176 -18.73 -5.08 -17.28
N LYS A 177 -17.84 -4.42 -16.52
CA LYS A 177 -18.17 -3.36 -15.57
C LYS A 177 -18.54 -2.02 -16.23
N ASN A 178 -18.41 -1.90 -17.55
CA ASN A 178 -18.71 -0.69 -18.32
C ASN A 178 -17.80 0.52 -17.97
N GLU A 179 -16.60 0.27 -17.45
CA GLU A 179 -15.61 1.32 -17.09
C GLU A 179 -14.76 1.74 -18.30
N ILE A 180 -14.61 0.86 -19.28
CA ILE A 180 -13.90 1.11 -20.55
C ILE A 180 -14.78 0.69 -21.72
N LYS A 181 -14.54 1.27 -22.90
CA LYS A 181 -15.22 0.93 -24.16
C LYS A 181 -14.22 0.54 -25.25
N LYS A 182 -14.67 -0.30 -26.18
CA LYS A 182 -13.89 -0.67 -27.38
C LYS A 182 -14.03 0.41 -28.44
N VAL A 183 -12.91 0.87 -28.97
CA VAL A 183 -12.83 1.87 -30.05
C VAL A 183 -12.56 1.18 -31.40
N SER A 184 -11.68 0.17 -31.41
CA SER A 184 -11.38 -0.63 -32.60
C SER A 184 -11.29 -2.11 -32.22
N LYS A 185 -11.63 -2.99 -33.17
CA LYS A 185 -11.52 -4.46 -33.01
C LYS A 185 -10.15 -5.01 -33.45
N LYS A 186 -9.43 -4.32 -34.35
CA LYS A 186 -8.13 -4.76 -34.89
C LYS A 186 -7.21 -3.55 -35.18
N PRO A 187 -6.12 -3.35 -34.42
CA PRO A 187 -5.87 -3.97 -33.10
C PRO A 187 -7.00 -3.63 -32.11
N LEU A 188 -7.20 -4.46 -31.09
CA LEU A 188 -8.18 -4.15 -30.05
C LEU A 188 -7.72 -2.91 -29.29
N THR A 189 -8.44 -1.81 -29.49
CA THR A 189 -8.18 -0.51 -28.84
C THR A 189 -9.27 -0.23 -27.84
N ILE A 190 -8.87 0.14 -26.63
CA ILE A 190 -9.78 0.50 -25.54
C ILE A 190 -9.58 1.98 -25.15
N ILE A 191 -10.63 2.58 -24.61
CA ILE A 191 -10.59 3.91 -24.00
C ILE A 191 -11.48 3.90 -22.74
N LEU A 192 -11.12 4.70 -21.75
CA LEU A 192 -11.92 4.97 -20.56
C LEU A 192 -13.26 5.54 -20.99
N LYS A 193 -14.33 5.12 -20.32
CA LYS A 193 -15.67 5.55 -20.65
C LYS A 193 -15.95 6.97 -20.17
#